data_AF-A0A8X8W8D5-F1
#
_entry.id   AF-A0A8X8W8D5-F1
#
_cell.length_a   1.000
_cell.length_b   1.000
_cell.length_c   1.000
_cell.angle_alpha   90.00
_cell.angle_beta   90.00
_cell.angle_gamma   90.00
#
_symmetry.space_group_name_H-M   'P 1'
#
loop_
_entity.id
_entity.type
_entity.pdbx_description
1 polymer ?
#
loop_
_entity_poly.entity_id
_entity_poly.type
_entity_poly.pdbx_seq_one_letter_code
_entity_poly.pdbx_strand_id
1 'polypeptide(L)'
;MWKQILGKLPRKPPDTDSPRNTNPGPNSSSAGGPAAKRAASAAVFPASVIAGIEPLLAFKDVPSTEKMNLFISKLSLCCVVFDFIDPMKNVQEKELKRSTLLELLDFVSQNPPKFTEPAILASCKMCSVNLFRVFPPSTRSSSSSSGENDNDDEPTFDPAWSHLQIVYDFLLKFVTSPSLETKVAKKYINYAFILRIIDLFDSEDPRERDCLKAILHRVYGKFMVHRPFIRKCMSSVFYRFVFEAEKHNGIAELLEIFGSVITGFALPLKEEHKIFLSRALIPLHKPKSLGIYFQQLSYCVSQFIEKEPKLASCVITGLLKYWPVTNSQKEVMFLGQLEEILEIINMAEFQKVMVPLFWRLGHCINNYHFQVAERALFLWNNDQVVNLIAHNRQVIVPIIFPALEQNSEHHWNQAVLNLTLNVKRMLAEMDDTLIVACIANYKEDRARKKSEVERRKEVWERLENAASLQPVTGRTPVLVPEDALIPLGMVVPASSGSENGHRESNQ
;
A
#
# COMPACT_ATOMS: atom_id res chain seq x y z
N MET A 1 -18.56 20.34 -13.95
CA MET A 1 -19.12 21.67 -13.63
C MET A 1 -18.52 22.12 -12.30
N TRP A 2 -17.78 23.23 -12.30
CA TRP A 2 -17.42 24.12 -11.16
C TRP A 2 -16.06 24.78 -11.46
N LYS A 3 -16.13 26.05 -11.86
CA LYS A 3 -15.02 27.00 -11.94
C LYS A 3 -15.42 28.22 -11.12
N GLN A 4 -14.39 28.95 -10.70
CA GLN A 4 -14.37 30.30 -10.11
C GLN A 4 -14.34 30.34 -8.59
N ILE A 5 -13.24 30.84 -8.01
CA ILE A 5 -13.01 32.27 -7.76
C ILE A 5 -11.56 32.43 -7.24
N LEU A 6 -10.81 33.40 -7.81
CA LEU A 6 -9.62 33.96 -7.17
C LEU A 6 -9.36 35.39 -7.68
N GLY A 7 -8.97 36.26 -6.74
CA GLY A 7 -8.32 37.57 -6.97
C GLY A 7 -9.17 38.76 -6.52
N LYS A 8 -8.66 39.83 -5.88
CA LYS A 8 -7.29 40.31 -5.63
C LYS A 8 -7.30 41.34 -4.47
N LEU A 9 -6.17 41.49 -3.79
CA LEU A 9 -5.68 42.67 -3.02
C LEU A 9 -4.54 43.32 -3.88
N PRO A 10 -4.06 44.60 -3.71
CA PRO A 10 -3.44 45.09 -2.44
C PRO A 10 -3.30 46.64 -2.13
N ARG A 11 -3.13 46.94 -0.82
CA ARG A 11 -2.19 47.85 -0.04
C ARG A 11 -1.88 49.37 -0.32
N LYS A 12 -1.99 50.16 0.79
CA LYS A 12 -1.04 51.15 1.46
C LYS A 12 -0.89 52.64 0.96
N PRO A 13 -0.31 53.62 1.74
CA PRO A 13 -0.57 54.18 3.11
C PRO A 13 -0.58 55.77 3.16
N PRO A 14 0.03 56.53 4.12
CA PRO A 14 -0.58 57.34 5.22
C PRO A 14 -0.30 58.88 5.18
N ASP A 15 -0.77 59.67 6.18
CA ASP A 15 -0.10 60.84 6.82
C ASP A 15 -1.07 61.51 7.85
N THR A 16 -0.72 61.68 9.15
CA THR A 16 0.04 62.75 9.86
C THR A 16 -0.82 63.97 10.24
N ASP A 17 -1.03 64.20 11.56
CA ASP A 17 -0.98 65.54 12.16
C ASP A 17 -0.98 65.47 13.71
N SER A 18 -0.24 66.41 14.32
CA SER A 18 -0.03 66.68 15.76
C SER A 18 -0.18 68.21 15.96
N PRO A 19 0.03 68.81 17.15
CA PRO A 19 -0.33 68.47 18.54
C PRO A 19 -1.05 69.66 19.24
N ARG A 20 -1.44 69.52 20.52
CA ARG A 20 -1.59 70.69 21.41
C ARG A 20 -1.08 70.36 22.82
N ASN A 21 -0.22 71.24 23.31
CA ASN A 21 0.59 71.14 24.52
C ASN A 21 0.16 72.23 25.50
N THR A 22 0.04 71.93 26.79
CA THR A 22 0.10 72.91 27.90
C THR A 22 0.58 72.22 29.18
N ASN A 23 1.79 72.58 29.60
CA ASN A 23 2.36 72.50 30.97
C ASN A 23 1.83 73.70 31.82
N PRO A 24 2.18 73.92 33.13
CA PRO A 24 3.24 73.32 33.96
C PRO A 24 2.90 73.02 35.47
N GLY A 25 3.81 72.31 36.14
CA GLY A 25 4.38 72.74 37.45
C GLY A 25 3.71 72.31 38.78
N PRO A 26 4.47 72.33 39.90
CA PRO A 26 4.45 71.26 40.93
C PRO A 26 3.95 71.70 42.31
N ASN A 27 3.59 70.76 43.21
CA ASN A 27 3.77 70.94 44.66
C ASN A 27 3.57 69.67 45.51
N SER A 28 4.28 69.68 46.63
CA SER A 28 4.41 68.70 47.71
C SER A 28 3.18 68.53 48.62
N SER A 29 3.06 67.36 49.25
CA SER A 29 3.00 67.14 50.72
C SER A 29 1.92 66.17 51.24
N SER A 30 2.39 65.34 52.19
CA SER A 30 1.72 64.75 53.36
C SER A 30 0.63 63.66 53.25
N ALA A 31 1.04 62.49 53.76
CA ALA A 31 0.42 61.72 54.86
C ALA A 31 -0.96 61.04 54.67
N GLY A 32 -0.96 59.72 54.88
CA GLY A 32 -2.15 58.93 55.21
C GLY A 32 -2.02 57.45 54.87
N GLY A 33 -1.61 56.60 55.84
CA GLY A 33 -1.99 55.18 55.81
C GLY A 33 -3.51 55.02 56.05
N PRO A 34 -4.13 53.82 55.95
CA PRO A 34 -3.55 52.52 56.31
C PRO A 34 -3.95 51.31 55.39
N ALA A 35 -3.54 50.11 55.82
CA ALA A 35 -4.20 48.80 55.64
C ALA A 35 -3.88 47.93 54.40
N ALA A 36 -2.96 46.98 54.65
CA ALA A 36 -2.97 45.56 54.28
C ALA A 36 -3.84 45.07 53.10
N LYS A 37 -3.17 44.54 52.06
CA LYS A 37 -3.67 43.37 51.30
C LYS A 37 -2.50 42.41 50.99
N ARG A 38 -2.63 41.19 51.51
CA ARG A 38 -1.80 40.02 51.21
C ARG A 38 -1.82 39.75 49.71
N ALA A 39 -0.66 39.79 49.06
CA ALA A 39 -0.47 39.24 47.73
C ALA A 39 -0.18 37.73 47.87
N ALA A 40 -1.16 36.89 47.54
CA ALA A 40 -0.90 35.48 47.27
C ALA A 40 -0.43 35.38 45.81
N SER A 41 0.86 35.13 45.62
CA SER A 41 1.45 34.86 44.30
C SER A 41 1.69 33.36 44.13
N ALA A 42 1.27 32.87 42.96
CA ALA A 42 1.75 31.70 42.23
C ALA A 42 1.73 30.35 42.97
N ALA A 43 0.66 29.57 42.75
CA ALA A 43 0.68 28.13 42.96
C ALA A 43 1.60 27.49 41.90
N VAL A 44 2.82 27.15 42.30
CA VAL A 44 3.70 26.23 41.59
C VAL A 44 3.14 24.82 41.82
N PHE A 45 2.57 24.20 40.79
CA PHE A 45 2.16 22.80 40.88
C PHE A 45 3.38 21.89 40.72
N PRO A 46 3.73 21.05 41.71
CA PRO A 46 4.87 20.16 41.58
C PRO A 46 4.52 19.00 40.65
N ALA A 47 5.42 18.72 39.71
CA ALA A 47 5.44 17.50 38.92
C ALA A 47 6.48 16.55 39.53
N SER A 48 6.08 15.51 40.25
CA SER A 48 6.88 14.28 40.45
C SER A 48 6.08 13.15 41.14
N VAL A 49 5.72 12.10 40.40
CA VAL A 49 6.14 10.69 40.49
C VAL A 49 5.74 9.91 41.77
N ILE A 50 4.70 9.07 41.59
CA ILE A 50 4.44 7.75 42.21
C ILE A 50 4.32 7.74 43.75
N ALA A 51 3.21 8.32 44.23
CA ALA A 51 2.31 7.80 45.27
C ALA A 51 1.13 8.79 45.36
N GLY A 52 -0.06 8.40 44.91
CA GLY A 52 -1.23 9.29 44.86
C GLY A 52 -1.28 10.16 43.60
N ILE A 53 -1.96 9.66 42.56
CA ILE A 53 -2.37 10.49 41.43
C ILE A 53 -3.57 11.32 41.92
N GLU A 54 -3.33 12.52 42.45
CA GLU A 54 -4.42 13.41 42.83
C GLU A 54 -5.15 13.95 41.59
N PRO A 55 -6.49 13.99 41.59
CA PRO A 55 -7.26 14.52 40.47
C PRO A 55 -6.98 16.01 40.28
N LEU A 56 -6.51 16.39 39.10
CA LEU A 56 -6.30 17.79 38.71
C LEU A 56 -7.64 18.49 38.42
N LEU A 57 -7.73 19.78 38.75
CA LEU A 57 -8.91 20.64 38.51
C LEU A 57 -9.47 20.50 37.08
N ALA A 58 -10.77 20.68 36.91
CA ALA A 58 -11.41 20.68 35.59
C ALA A 58 -11.11 21.98 34.82
N PHE A 59 -11.06 21.92 33.49
CA PHE A 59 -10.79 23.10 32.65
C PHE A 59 -11.84 24.23 32.79
N LYS A 60 -13.05 23.91 33.29
CA LYS A 60 -14.13 24.89 33.51
C LYS A 60 -13.89 25.76 34.75
N ASP A 61 -13.12 25.26 35.71
CA ASP A 61 -12.95 25.87 37.03
C ASP A 61 -11.72 26.77 37.09
N VAL A 62 -11.02 26.94 35.97
CA VAL A 62 -9.71 27.62 35.89
C VAL A 62 -9.77 28.79 34.89
N PRO A 63 -9.19 29.96 35.21
CA PRO A 63 -9.13 31.11 34.32
C PRO A 63 -8.42 30.78 32.99
N SER A 64 -8.82 31.44 31.90
CA SER A 64 -8.26 31.21 30.56
C SER A 64 -6.73 31.33 30.47
N THR A 65 -6.11 32.12 31.35
CA THR A 65 -4.65 32.29 31.44
C THR A 65 -3.92 31.05 31.96
N GLU A 66 -4.56 30.27 32.82
CA GLU A 66 -3.96 29.09 33.47
C GLU A 66 -4.30 27.79 32.74
N LYS A 67 -5.32 27.79 31.87
CA LYS A 67 -5.75 26.60 31.12
C LYS A 67 -4.62 25.91 30.36
N MET A 68 -3.68 26.65 29.79
CA MET A 68 -2.55 26.06 29.06
C MET A 68 -1.53 25.37 29.99
N ASN A 69 -1.30 25.92 31.18
CA ASN A 69 -0.42 25.29 32.17
C ASN A 69 -1.08 24.03 32.73
N LEU A 70 -2.38 24.09 33.02
CA LEU A 70 -3.17 22.92 33.43
C LEU A 70 -3.18 21.84 32.33
N PHE A 71 -3.30 22.24 31.07
CA PHE A 71 -3.20 21.33 29.92
C PHE A 71 -1.87 20.56 29.91
N ILE A 72 -0.75 21.26 30.13
CA ILE A 72 0.59 20.63 30.22
C ILE A 72 0.68 19.67 31.41
N SER A 73 0.16 20.06 32.59
CA SER A 73 0.15 19.20 33.78
C SER A 73 -0.68 17.93 33.57
N LYS A 74 -1.88 18.05 32.99
CA LYS A 74 -2.73 16.90 32.63
C LYS A 74 -2.06 15.99 31.60
N LEU A 75 -1.38 16.54 30.59
CA LEU A 75 -0.60 15.74 29.63
C LEU A 75 0.53 14.94 30.30
N SER A 76 1.23 15.56 31.26
CA SER A 76 2.27 14.88 32.04
C SER A 76 1.70 13.74 32.87
N LEU A 77 0.49 13.92 33.45
CA LEU A 77 -0.23 12.86 34.17
C LEU A 77 -0.50 11.66 33.27
N CYS A 78 -0.98 11.92 32.05
CA CYS A 78 -1.31 10.90 31.06
C CYS A 78 -0.09 10.17 30.46
N CYS A 79 1.13 10.57 30.79
CA CYS A 79 2.34 9.84 30.42
C CYS A 79 2.56 8.57 31.26
N VAL A 80 1.84 8.37 32.36
CA VAL A 80 1.90 7.13 33.15
C VAL A 80 1.18 6.02 32.37
N VAL A 81 1.88 4.93 32.05
CA VAL A 81 1.33 3.77 31.34
C VAL A 81 0.91 2.70 32.34
N PHE A 82 -0.24 2.08 32.10
CA PHE A 82 -0.77 1.00 32.93
C PHE A 82 -0.76 -0.31 32.15
N ASP A 83 -0.61 -1.41 32.88
CA ASP A 83 -0.74 -2.76 32.33
C ASP A 83 -2.23 -3.15 32.26
N PHE A 84 -2.69 -3.57 31.09
CA PHE A 84 -4.06 -3.99 30.80
C PHE A 84 -4.21 -5.51 30.67
N ILE A 85 -3.12 -6.29 30.81
CA ILE A 85 -3.19 -7.75 30.83
C ILE A 85 -4.01 -8.22 32.05
N ASP A 86 -3.86 -7.53 33.20
CA ASP A 86 -4.73 -7.69 34.36
C ASP A 86 -5.73 -6.52 34.46
N PRO A 87 -7.02 -6.74 34.13
CA PRO A 87 -8.05 -5.71 34.22
C PRO A 87 -8.28 -5.18 35.65
N MET A 88 -8.03 -6.00 36.67
CA MET A 88 -8.37 -5.70 38.07
C MET A 88 -7.30 -4.87 38.79
N LYS A 89 -6.11 -4.73 38.19
CA LYS A 89 -5.01 -3.93 38.73
C LYS A 89 -5.20 -2.44 38.40
N ASN A 90 -5.04 -1.57 39.40
CA ASN A 90 -5.06 -0.11 39.26
C ASN A 90 -6.35 0.46 38.62
N VAL A 91 -7.52 -0.09 38.96
CA VAL A 91 -8.80 0.28 38.34
C VAL A 91 -9.11 1.78 38.50
N GLN A 92 -8.88 2.33 39.69
CA GLN A 92 -9.15 3.74 39.97
C GLN A 92 -8.23 4.67 39.19
N GLU A 93 -6.94 4.35 39.12
CA GLU A 93 -5.94 5.13 38.38
C GLU A 93 -6.14 5.03 36.87
N LYS A 94 -6.55 3.85 36.37
CA LYS A 94 -6.94 3.64 34.97
C LYS A 94 -8.13 4.52 34.60
N GLU A 95 -9.16 4.58 35.44
CA GLU A 95 -10.34 5.41 35.17
C GLU A 95 -10.02 6.91 35.29
N LEU A 96 -9.20 7.31 36.27
CA LEU A 96 -8.73 8.69 36.40
C LEU A 96 -7.94 9.15 35.16
N LYS A 97 -7.04 8.30 34.64
CA LYS A 97 -6.33 8.58 33.39
C LYS A 97 -7.30 8.66 32.21
N ARG A 98 -8.28 7.75 32.11
CA ARG A 98 -9.29 7.76 31.05
C ARG A 98 -10.08 9.06 31.03
N SER A 99 -10.61 9.48 32.18
CA SER A 99 -11.33 10.75 32.35
C SER A 99 -10.46 11.95 32.01
N THR A 100 -9.20 11.97 32.46
CA THR A 100 -8.26 13.06 32.14
C THR A 100 -7.95 13.14 30.64
N LEU A 101 -7.79 11.99 29.96
CA LEU A 101 -7.59 11.94 28.51
C LEU A 101 -8.81 12.49 27.75
N LEU A 102 -10.03 12.17 28.19
CA LEU A 102 -11.25 12.73 27.62
C LEU A 102 -11.32 14.25 27.77
N GLU A 103 -10.98 14.78 28.95
CA GLU A 103 -10.92 16.24 29.16
C GLU A 103 -9.89 16.92 28.23
N LEU A 104 -8.73 16.28 28.02
CA LEU A 104 -7.70 16.79 27.11
C LEU A 104 -8.18 16.77 25.65
N LEU A 105 -8.87 15.70 25.23
CA LEU A 105 -9.47 15.59 23.90
C LEU A 105 -10.54 16.67 23.68
N ASP A 106 -11.41 16.89 24.67
CA ASP A 106 -12.43 17.93 24.63
C ASP A 106 -11.81 19.33 24.55
N PHE A 107 -10.76 19.58 25.34
CA PHE A 107 -10.02 20.84 25.31
C PHE A 107 -9.44 21.13 23.92
N VAL A 108 -8.77 20.16 23.30
CA VAL A 108 -8.23 20.32 21.93
C VAL A 108 -9.35 20.48 20.90
N SER A 109 -10.48 19.79 21.10
CA SER A 109 -11.64 19.85 20.21
C SER A 109 -12.35 21.20 20.21
N GLN A 110 -12.28 21.94 21.32
CA GLN A 110 -12.79 23.32 21.43
C GLN A 110 -11.94 24.35 20.66
N ASN A 111 -10.85 23.94 20.01
CA ASN A 111 -9.93 24.80 19.26
C ASN A 111 -9.41 25.98 20.11
N PRO A 112 -8.53 25.72 21.10
CA PRO A 112 -7.92 26.80 21.87
C PRO A 112 -7.17 27.75 20.93
N PRO A 113 -7.03 29.04 21.26
CA PRO A 113 -6.56 30.05 20.31
C PRO A 113 -5.14 29.76 19.78
N LYS A 114 -4.25 29.22 20.62
CA LYS A 114 -2.86 28.88 20.24
C LYS A 114 -2.25 27.88 21.22
N PHE A 115 -1.49 26.90 20.70
CA PHE A 115 -0.65 26.04 21.52
C PHE A 115 0.74 26.67 21.73
N THR A 116 1.21 26.69 22.98
CA THR A 116 2.59 27.11 23.31
C THR A 116 3.58 26.02 22.92
N GLU A 117 4.85 26.37 22.70
CA GLU A 117 5.90 25.39 22.35
C GLU A 117 6.04 24.27 23.42
N PRO A 118 6.01 24.56 24.73
CA PRO A 118 5.97 23.52 25.77
C PRO A 118 4.73 22.60 25.69
N ALA A 119 3.56 23.14 25.34
CA ALA A 119 2.35 22.34 25.16
C ALA A 119 2.46 21.39 23.96
N ILE A 120 3.06 21.85 22.85
CA ILE A 120 3.31 21.00 21.67
C ILE A 120 4.26 19.85 22.04
N LEU A 121 5.35 20.15 22.74
CA LEU A 121 6.29 19.14 23.21
C LEU A 121 5.61 18.12 24.14
N ALA A 122 4.82 18.59 25.11
CA ALA A 122 4.10 17.73 26.04
C ALA A 122 3.08 16.83 25.33
N SER A 123 2.34 17.36 24.35
CA SER A 123 1.40 16.59 23.52
C SER A 123 2.11 15.48 22.76
N CYS A 124 3.20 15.82 22.05
CA CYS A 124 3.98 14.83 21.31
C CYS A 124 4.58 13.77 22.25
N LYS A 125 5.07 14.16 23.43
CA LYS A 125 5.60 13.23 24.43
C LYS A 125 4.52 12.27 24.95
N MET A 126 3.35 12.80 25.31
CA MET A 126 2.23 11.99 25.80
C MET A 126 1.79 10.96 24.75
N CYS A 127 1.63 11.37 23.48
CA CYS A 127 1.33 10.44 22.39
C CYS A 127 2.45 9.40 22.21
N SER A 128 3.72 9.83 22.22
CA SER A 128 4.85 8.92 22.01
C SER A 128 4.93 7.83 23.08
N VAL A 129 4.76 8.19 24.36
CA VAL A 129 4.86 7.26 25.49
C VAL A 129 3.71 6.25 25.50
N ASN A 130 2.51 6.64 25.06
CA ASN A 130 1.35 5.75 25.05
C ASN A 130 1.25 4.89 23.78
N LEU A 131 1.66 5.41 22.62
CA LEU A 131 1.45 4.74 21.34
C LEU A 131 2.66 3.91 20.87
N PHE A 132 3.88 4.46 20.99
CA PHE A 132 5.05 3.88 20.35
C PHE A 132 5.56 2.67 21.11
N ARG A 133 5.28 1.49 20.54
CA ARG A 133 5.69 0.19 21.04
C ARG A 133 6.20 -0.67 19.90
N VAL A 134 6.96 -1.70 20.26
CA VAL A 134 7.42 -2.72 19.31
C VAL A 134 6.46 -3.89 19.43
N PHE A 135 5.88 -4.33 18.31
CA PHE A 135 5.06 -5.53 18.29
C PHE A 135 5.94 -6.77 18.49
N PRO A 136 5.44 -7.81 19.18
CA PRO A 136 6.15 -9.08 19.26
C PRO A 136 6.52 -9.57 17.86
N PRO A 137 7.69 -10.20 17.68
CA PRO A 137 8.01 -10.83 16.40
C PRO A 137 6.88 -11.79 16.06
N SER A 138 6.30 -11.68 14.86
CA SER A 138 5.36 -12.68 14.36
C SER A 138 6.10 -14.02 14.40
N THR A 139 5.83 -14.83 15.42
CA THR A 139 6.32 -16.20 15.44
C THR A 139 5.75 -16.82 14.18
N ARG A 140 6.63 -17.25 13.28
CA ARG A 140 6.22 -18.08 12.16
C ARG A 140 5.47 -19.23 12.80
N SER A 141 4.15 -19.30 12.61
CA SER A 141 3.33 -20.46 12.93
C SER A 141 3.76 -21.58 11.99
N SER A 142 4.98 -22.09 12.19
CA SER A 142 5.51 -23.30 11.57
C SER A 142 5.05 -24.55 12.33
N SER A 143 3.92 -24.47 13.02
CA SER A 143 3.31 -25.62 13.68
C SER A 143 1.78 -25.50 13.59
N SER A 144 1.23 -26.42 12.80
CA SER A 144 -0.13 -26.98 12.86
C SER A 144 -1.33 -26.21 12.28
N SER A 145 -1.19 -25.70 11.05
CA SER A 145 -2.31 -25.65 10.10
C SER A 145 -1.78 -25.52 8.67
N SER A 146 -1.49 -26.67 8.06
CA SER A 146 -1.53 -26.85 6.61
C SER A 146 -2.96 -26.71 6.08
N GLY A 147 -3.61 -25.59 6.40
CA GLY A 147 -4.91 -25.17 5.91
C GLY A 147 -4.69 -23.91 5.08
N GLU A 148 -5.21 -23.92 3.86
CA GLU A 148 -4.89 -22.99 2.77
C GLU A 148 -5.41 -21.54 2.96
N ASN A 149 -5.67 -21.10 4.19
CA ASN A 149 -6.24 -19.79 4.51
C ASN A 149 -5.42 -19.07 5.61
N ASP A 150 -4.27 -18.49 5.26
CA ASP A 150 -3.59 -17.44 6.06
C ASP A 150 -4.48 -16.16 6.23
N ASN A 151 -5.65 -16.12 5.59
CA ASN A 151 -6.60 -15.00 5.64
C ASN A 151 -7.61 -15.08 6.79
N ASP A 152 -7.67 -16.21 7.52
CA ASP A 152 -8.65 -16.47 8.60
C ASP A 152 -8.02 -16.33 10.01
N ASP A 153 -6.87 -15.68 10.15
CA ASP A 153 -6.33 -15.33 11.47
C ASP A 153 -7.27 -14.31 12.14
N GLU A 154 -7.92 -14.72 13.23
CA GLU A 154 -8.81 -13.87 14.02
C GLU A 154 -8.02 -12.64 14.52
N PRO A 155 -8.50 -11.40 14.29
CA PRO A 155 -7.73 -10.21 14.63
C PRO A 155 -7.53 -10.11 16.14
N THR A 156 -6.26 -9.98 16.56
CA THR A 156 -5.92 -9.71 17.97
C THR A 156 -6.26 -8.25 18.30
N PHE A 157 -7.13 -8.05 19.29
CA PHE A 157 -7.49 -6.73 19.79
C PHE A 157 -6.62 -6.30 20.97
N ASP A 158 -6.17 -5.04 20.96
CA ASP A 158 -5.32 -4.53 22.04
C ASP A 158 -6.14 -4.33 23.34
N PRO A 159 -5.75 -4.93 24.48
CA PRO A 159 -6.49 -4.81 25.73
C PRO A 159 -6.47 -3.38 26.31
N ALA A 160 -5.49 -2.56 25.95
CA ALA A 160 -5.40 -1.16 26.36
C ALA A 160 -6.23 -0.21 25.47
N TRP A 161 -7.05 -0.75 24.55
CA TRP A 161 -7.80 0.05 23.56
C TRP A 161 -8.62 1.20 24.16
N SER A 162 -9.21 1.00 25.34
CA SER A 162 -9.98 2.04 26.05
C SER A 162 -9.19 3.33 26.33
N HIS A 163 -7.86 3.24 26.49
CA HIS A 163 -6.96 4.39 26.59
C HIS A 163 -6.40 4.77 25.23
N LEU A 164 -5.95 3.78 24.44
CA LEU A 164 -5.30 4.02 23.14
C LEU A 164 -6.20 4.77 22.16
N GLN A 165 -7.50 4.41 22.09
CA GLN A 165 -8.47 5.09 21.24
C GLN A 165 -8.48 6.61 21.51
N ILE A 166 -8.54 7.01 22.78
CA ILE A 166 -8.60 8.43 23.17
C ILE A 166 -7.28 9.13 22.82
N VAL A 167 -6.14 8.46 22.99
CA VAL A 167 -4.84 9.01 22.61
C VAL A 167 -4.72 9.19 21.09
N TYR A 168 -5.24 8.24 20.29
CA TYR A 168 -5.31 8.35 18.85
C TYR A 168 -6.22 9.49 18.39
N ASP A 169 -7.42 9.59 18.96
CA ASP A 169 -8.37 10.67 18.69
C ASP A 169 -7.78 12.04 19.07
N PHE A 170 -7.10 12.11 20.23
CA PHE A 170 -6.36 13.29 20.66
C PHE A 170 -5.29 13.66 19.65
N LEU A 171 -4.45 12.71 19.22
CA LEU A 171 -3.39 12.97 18.25
C LEU A 171 -3.97 13.46 16.92
N LEU A 172 -5.01 12.82 16.41
CA LEU A 172 -5.70 13.22 15.19
C LEU A 172 -6.26 14.64 15.30
N LYS A 173 -6.95 14.95 16.40
CA LYS A 173 -7.51 16.29 16.62
C LYS A 173 -6.43 17.35 16.79
N PHE A 174 -5.36 17.01 17.50
CA PHE A 174 -4.21 17.89 17.70
C PHE A 174 -3.50 18.22 16.39
N VAL A 175 -3.18 17.22 15.56
CA VAL A 175 -2.50 17.46 14.27
C VAL A 175 -3.40 18.20 13.29
N THR A 176 -4.72 18.01 13.35
CA THR A 176 -5.68 18.72 12.47
C THR A 176 -6.04 20.11 12.96
N SER A 177 -5.82 20.43 14.24
CA SER A 177 -6.19 21.71 14.83
C SER A 177 -5.58 22.91 14.08
N PRO A 178 -6.38 23.93 13.71
CA PRO A 178 -5.88 25.14 13.06
C PRO A 178 -4.91 25.93 13.95
N SER A 179 -5.03 25.77 15.27
CA SER A 179 -4.22 26.44 16.29
C SER A 179 -2.80 25.87 16.43
N LEU A 180 -2.52 24.74 15.77
CA LEU A 180 -1.19 24.13 15.74
C LEU A 180 -0.35 24.75 14.62
N GLU A 181 0.60 25.62 15.00
CA GLU A 181 1.52 26.27 14.08
C GLU A 181 2.55 25.29 13.50
N THR A 182 2.48 25.01 12.20
CA THR A 182 3.34 24.04 11.50
C THR A 182 4.83 24.36 11.57
N LYS A 183 5.18 25.66 11.63
CA LYS A 183 6.58 26.12 11.71
C LYS A 183 7.28 25.68 13.01
N VAL A 184 6.54 25.62 14.12
CA VAL A 184 7.05 25.20 15.43
C VAL A 184 6.87 23.68 15.58
N ALA A 185 5.68 23.16 15.24
CA ALA A 185 5.34 21.75 15.44
C ALA A 185 6.25 20.77 14.67
N LYS A 186 6.79 21.15 13.51
CA LYS A 186 7.72 20.31 12.72
C LYS A 186 9.01 19.92 13.46
N LYS A 187 9.38 20.65 14.53
CA LYS A 187 10.55 20.30 15.36
C LYS A 187 10.29 19.02 16.18
N TYR A 188 9.03 18.81 16.57
CA TYR A 188 8.61 17.72 17.45
C TYR A 188 7.98 16.56 16.68
N ILE A 189 7.15 16.86 15.67
CA ILE A 189 6.69 15.90 14.66
C ILE A 189 7.81 15.75 13.62
N ASN A 190 8.95 15.24 14.06
CA ASN A 190 10.14 15.07 13.25
C ASN A 190 10.15 13.70 12.55
N TYR A 191 11.24 13.40 11.85
CA TYR A 191 11.39 12.13 11.14
C TYR A 191 11.32 10.90 12.05
N ALA A 192 11.86 10.96 13.27
CA ALA A 192 11.78 9.83 14.21
C ALA A 192 10.34 9.58 14.69
N PHE A 193 9.58 10.64 14.97
CA PHE A 193 8.17 10.55 15.35
C PHE A 193 7.32 9.95 14.22
N ILE A 194 7.55 10.40 12.98
CA ILE A 194 6.84 9.89 11.79
C ILE A 194 7.20 8.42 11.52
N LEU A 195 8.48 8.05 11.64
CA LEU A 195 8.90 6.66 11.47
C LEU A 195 8.19 5.76 12.47
N ARG A 196 8.09 6.17 13.74
CA ARG A 196 7.37 5.43 14.77
C ARG A 196 5.87 5.29 14.49
N ILE A 197 5.22 6.31 13.91
CA ILE A 197 3.83 6.18 13.42
C ILE A 197 3.74 5.13 12.31
N ILE A 198 4.68 5.12 11.36
CA ILE A 198 4.68 4.16 10.26
C ILE A 198 4.95 2.73 10.78
N ASP A 199 5.86 2.56 11.75
CA ASP A 199 6.14 1.27 12.39
C ASP A 199 4.88 0.67 13.04
N LEU A 200 3.95 1.50 13.53
CA LEU A 200 2.71 1.05 14.15
C LEU A 200 1.68 0.46 13.17
N PHE A 201 1.83 0.66 11.85
CA PHE A 201 0.93 0.05 10.86
C PHE A 201 1.02 -1.48 10.83
N ASP A 202 2.03 -2.07 11.46
CA ASP A 202 2.13 -3.52 11.61
C ASP A 202 1.25 -4.08 12.75
N SER A 203 0.41 -3.24 13.38
CA SER A 203 -0.56 -3.68 14.39
C SER A 203 -1.54 -4.71 13.82
N GLU A 204 -1.84 -5.75 14.59
CA GLU A 204 -2.89 -6.73 14.27
C GLU A 204 -4.30 -6.14 14.45
N ASP A 205 -4.46 -5.12 15.30
CA ASP A 205 -5.75 -4.49 15.57
C ASP A 205 -6.16 -3.55 14.41
N PRO A 206 -7.23 -3.88 13.64
CA PRO A 206 -7.67 -3.05 12.51
C PRO A 206 -8.11 -1.65 12.94
N ARG A 207 -8.61 -1.49 14.17
CA ARG A 207 -9.07 -0.18 14.67
C ARG A 207 -7.89 0.78 14.81
N GLU A 208 -6.75 0.26 15.28
CA GLU A 208 -5.52 1.01 15.40
C GLU A 208 -5.00 1.45 14.03
N ARG A 209 -5.00 0.53 13.05
CA ARG A 209 -4.56 0.83 11.67
C ARG A 209 -5.43 1.92 11.01
N ASP A 210 -6.73 1.92 11.24
CA ASP A 210 -7.63 2.96 10.72
C ASP A 210 -7.37 4.34 11.36
N CYS A 211 -7.09 4.40 12.67
CA CYS A 211 -6.67 5.64 13.33
C CYS A 211 -5.34 6.16 12.75
N LEU A 212 -4.35 5.27 12.61
CA LEU A 212 -3.04 5.58 12.04
C LEU A 212 -3.15 6.09 10.61
N LYS A 213 -4.02 5.48 9.80
CA LYS A 213 -4.33 5.90 8.43
C LYS A 213 -4.76 7.36 8.39
N ALA A 214 -5.75 7.72 9.21
CA ALA A 214 -6.25 9.09 9.29
C ALA A 214 -5.15 10.06 9.76
N ILE A 215 -4.38 9.70 10.78
CA ILE A 215 -3.32 10.56 11.34
C ILE A 215 -2.20 10.79 10.32
N LEU A 216 -1.68 9.73 9.71
CA LEU A 216 -0.58 9.82 8.75
C LEU A 216 -0.99 10.62 7.50
N HIS A 217 -2.22 10.45 7.01
CA HIS A 217 -2.76 11.25 5.91
C HIS A 217 -2.81 12.74 6.25
N ARG A 218 -3.28 13.10 7.46
CA ARG A 218 -3.32 14.51 7.91
C ARG A 218 -1.93 15.09 8.12
N VAL A 219 -0.99 14.31 8.66
CA VAL A 219 0.41 14.71 8.80
C VAL A 219 1.03 14.97 7.41
N TYR A 220 0.81 14.07 6.44
CA TYR A 220 1.29 14.25 5.07
C TYR A 220 0.74 15.52 4.40
N GLY A 221 -0.56 15.77 4.58
CA GLY A 221 -1.24 16.95 4.04
C GLY A 221 -0.69 18.25 4.63
N LYS A 222 -0.62 18.34 5.97
CA LYS A 222 -0.29 19.56 6.72
C LYS A 222 1.20 19.88 6.74
N PHE A 223 2.07 18.88 6.86
CA PHE A 223 3.52 19.07 6.97
C PHE A 223 4.25 18.77 5.66
N MET A 224 4.16 19.71 4.71
CA MET A 224 4.74 19.57 3.37
C MET A 224 6.23 19.18 3.37
N VAL A 225 7.00 19.68 4.35
CA VAL A 225 8.45 19.38 4.51
C VAL A 225 8.74 17.90 4.79
N HIS A 226 7.78 17.14 5.34
CA HIS A 226 7.96 15.73 5.65
C HIS A 226 7.48 14.80 4.53
N ARG A 227 6.81 15.31 3.49
CA ARG A 227 6.27 14.48 2.39
C ARG A 227 7.32 13.58 1.72
N PRO A 228 8.53 14.07 1.36
CA PRO A 228 9.55 13.21 0.77
C PRO A 228 9.96 12.06 1.70
N PHE A 229 10.09 12.36 3.00
CA PHE A 229 10.46 11.37 4.01
C PHE A 229 9.37 10.31 4.20
N ILE A 230 8.10 10.73 4.32
CA ILE A 230 6.96 9.80 4.45
C ILE A 230 6.91 8.85 3.25
N ARG A 231 6.99 9.37 2.01
CA ARG A 231 7.00 8.52 0.80
C ARG A 231 8.16 7.54 0.81
N LYS A 232 9.36 7.96 1.23
CA LYS A 232 10.53 7.08 1.34
C LYS A 232 10.30 5.97 2.36
N CYS A 233 9.79 6.29 3.56
CA CYS A 233 9.51 5.30 4.60
C CYS A 233 8.46 4.29 4.16
N MET A 234 7.32 4.74 3.63
CA MET A 234 6.28 3.83 3.15
C MET A 234 6.78 2.96 1.97
N SER A 235 7.59 3.51 1.06
CA SER A 235 8.23 2.73 0.00
C SER A 235 9.17 1.66 0.55
N SER A 236 9.91 1.98 1.62
CA SER A 236 10.78 1.03 2.31
C SER A 236 10.00 -0.11 2.95
N VAL A 237 8.82 0.18 3.53
CA VAL A 237 7.91 -0.85 4.05
C VAL A 237 7.46 -1.80 2.94
N PHE A 238 7.04 -1.26 1.80
CA PHE A 238 6.65 -2.10 0.65
C PHE A 238 7.79 -2.96 0.12
N TYR A 239 9.01 -2.40 0.05
CA TYR A 239 10.18 -3.16 -0.38
C TYR A 239 10.49 -4.32 0.58
N ARG A 240 10.54 -4.06 1.89
CA ARG A 240 10.76 -5.08 2.92
C ARG A 240 9.67 -6.15 2.89
N PHE A 241 8.41 -5.75 2.71
CA PHE A 241 7.28 -6.66 2.60
C PHE A 241 7.42 -7.60 1.39
N VAL A 242 7.73 -7.08 0.21
CA VAL A 242 7.79 -7.90 -1.03
C VAL A 242 9.03 -8.81 -1.09
N PHE A 243 10.17 -8.36 -0.56
CA PHE A 243 11.45 -9.03 -0.79
C PHE A 243 12.04 -9.73 0.45
N GLU A 244 11.60 -9.41 1.67
CA GLU A 244 12.19 -9.95 2.90
C GLU A 244 11.19 -10.71 3.77
N ALA A 245 10.12 -10.04 4.19
CA ALA A 245 9.25 -10.53 5.25
C ALA A 245 8.03 -11.32 4.76
N GLU A 246 7.47 -10.94 3.60
CA GLU A 246 6.18 -11.42 3.06
C GLU A 246 4.98 -11.35 4.04
N LYS A 247 5.13 -10.70 5.20
CA LYS A 247 4.08 -10.43 6.19
C LYS A 247 4.17 -8.98 6.67
N HIS A 248 3.05 -8.27 6.63
CA HIS A 248 2.86 -6.94 7.21
C HIS A 248 1.37 -6.61 7.25
N ASN A 249 0.84 -6.18 8.39
CA ASN A 249 -0.62 -6.05 8.57
C ASN A 249 -1.22 -4.80 7.89
N GLY A 250 -0.47 -3.70 7.81
CA GLY A 250 -0.98 -2.41 7.32
C GLY A 250 -0.74 -2.06 5.85
N ILE A 251 -0.53 -3.03 4.95
CA ILE A 251 -0.24 -2.73 3.54
C ILE A 251 -1.42 -2.06 2.84
N ALA A 252 -2.65 -2.50 3.12
CA ALA A 252 -3.86 -1.94 2.52
C ALA A 252 -4.03 -0.46 2.91
N GLU A 253 -3.93 -0.14 4.20
CA GLU A 253 -4.12 1.21 4.72
C GLU A 253 -3.01 2.16 4.23
N LEU A 254 -1.77 1.69 4.13
CA LEU A 254 -0.67 2.47 3.54
C LEU A 254 -0.92 2.75 2.05
N LEU A 255 -1.48 1.79 1.30
CA LEU A 255 -1.86 1.98 -0.10
C LEU A 255 -3.02 2.97 -0.24
N GLU A 256 -4.02 2.98 0.65
CA GLU A 256 -5.11 3.99 0.62
C GLU A 256 -4.57 5.41 0.75
N ILE A 257 -3.64 5.62 1.69
CA ILE A 257 -2.97 6.91 1.86
C ILE A 257 -2.22 7.26 0.57
N PHE A 258 -1.46 6.31 0.02
CA PHE A 258 -0.71 6.53 -1.21
C PHE A 258 -1.59 6.83 -2.41
N GLY A 259 -2.74 6.19 -2.55
CA GLY A 259 -3.73 6.49 -3.58
C GLY A 259 -4.09 7.97 -3.57
N SER A 260 -4.46 8.49 -2.39
CA SER A 260 -4.73 9.93 -2.21
C SER A 260 -3.51 10.82 -2.53
N VAL A 261 -2.30 10.36 -2.18
CA VAL A 261 -1.05 11.06 -2.51
C VAL A 261 -0.81 11.14 -4.03
N ILE A 262 -1.06 10.05 -4.76
CA ILE A 262 -0.85 9.95 -6.22
C ILE A 262 -1.81 10.89 -6.96
N THR A 263 -3.07 10.96 -6.54
CA THR A 263 -4.05 11.91 -7.10
C THR A 263 -3.56 13.37 -6.98
N GLY A 264 -2.79 13.68 -5.94
CA GLY A 264 -2.19 15.00 -5.70
C GLY A 264 -0.87 15.28 -6.43
N PHE A 265 -0.32 14.34 -7.22
CA PHE A 265 0.92 14.58 -7.96
C PHE A 265 0.76 15.65 -9.04
N ALA A 266 1.77 16.50 -9.14
CA ALA A 266 1.90 17.49 -10.19
C ALA A 266 2.28 16.79 -11.51
N LEU A 267 1.79 17.34 -12.62
CA LEU A 267 2.14 16.90 -13.97
C LEU A 267 3.20 17.86 -14.56
N PRO A 268 4.17 17.35 -15.35
CA PRO A 268 4.43 15.92 -15.60
C PRO A 268 4.93 15.18 -14.35
N LEU A 269 4.70 13.87 -14.29
CA LEU A 269 5.14 13.07 -13.15
C LEU A 269 6.66 13.11 -13.01
N LYS A 270 7.13 13.29 -11.78
CA LYS A 270 8.55 13.22 -11.45
C LYS A 270 9.09 11.80 -11.64
N GLU A 271 10.37 11.70 -12.00
CA GLU A 271 11.03 10.40 -12.21
C GLU A 271 10.98 9.50 -10.96
N GLU A 272 11.13 10.10 -9.76
CA GLU A 272 10.98 9.36 -8.50
C GLU A 272 9.62 8.63 -8.37
N HIS A 273 8.54 9.16 -8.97
CA HIS A 273 7.21 8.54 -8.91
C HIS A 273 7.07 7.40 -9.91
N LYS A 274 7.73 7.50 -11.07
CA LYS A 274 7.79 6.43 -12.08
C LYS A 274 8.62 5.25 -11.58
N ILE A 275 9.73 5.54 -10.92
CA ILE A 275 10.56 4.54 -10.24
C ILE A 275 9.74 3.86 -9.14
N PHE A 276 8.96 4.61 -8.35
CA PHE A 276 8.09 4.03 -7.33
C PHE A 276 7.03 3.08 -7.91
N LEU A 277 6.35 3.46 -9.00
CA LEU A 277 5.41 2.57 -9.69
C LEU A 277 6.09 1.26 -10.11
N SER A 278 7.24 1.36 -10.78
CA SER A 278 7.93 0.19 -11.35
C SER A 278 8.65 -0.70 -10.32
N ARG A 279 9.19 -0.11 -9.24
CA ARG A 279 10.02 -0.82 -8.25
C ARG A 279 9.29 -1.18 -6.95
N ALA A 280 8.17 -0.53 -6.63
CA ALA A 280 7.39 -0.81 -5.43
C ALA A 280 5.98 -1.31 -5.76
N LEU A 281 5.18 -0.56 -6.54
CA LEU A 281 3.77 -0.93 -6.77
C LEU A 281 3.60 -2.17 -7.65
N ILE A 282 4.30 -2.27 -8.78
CA ILE A 282 4.18 -3.47 -9.64
C ILE A 282 4.63 -4.74 -8.87
N PRO A 283 5.77 -4.76 -8.16
CA PRO A 283 6.17 -5.92 -7.36
C PRO A 283 5.21 -6.31 -6.23
N LEU A 284 4.34 -5.41 -5.73
CA LEU A 284 3.32 -5.74 -4.71
C LEU A 284 2.28 -6.77 -5.20
N HIS A 285 2.24 -7.10 -6.49
CA HIS A 285 1.40 -8.19 -7.00
C HIS A 285 1.99 -9.58 -6.76
N LYS A 286 3.28 -9.67 -6.36
CA LYS A 286 4.00 -10.94 -6.15
C LYS A 286 3.52 -11.71 -4.90
N PRO A 287 3.36 -11.11 -3.70
CA PRO A 287 3.05 -11.85 -2.47
C PRO A 287 1.75 -12.66 -2.55
N LYS A 288 1.65 -13.74 -1.76
CA LYS A 288 0.48 -14.63 -1.73
C LYS A 288 -0.76 -13.93 -1.16
N SER A 289 -0.57 -13.06 -0.18
CA SER A 289 -1.59 -12.28 0.52
C SER A 289 -2.17 -11.11 -0.30
N LEU A 290 -2.01 -11.11 -1.63
CA LEU A 290 -2.50 -10.05 -2.52
C LEU A 290 -3.99 -9.75 -2.31
N GLY A 291 -4.81 -10.77 -2.02
CA GLY A 291 -6.25 -10.64 -1.75
C GLY A 291 -6.59 -9.53 -0.76
N ILE A 292 -5.78 -9.33 0.27
CA ILE A 292 -6.04 -8.41 1.38
C ILE A 292 -5.99 -6.93 0.95
N TYR A 293 -5.11 -6.59 -0.01
CA TYR A 293 -4.81 -5.20 -0.37
C TYR A 293 -4.96 -4.89 -1.87
N PHE A 294 -5.49 -5.84 -2.64
CA PHE A 294 -5.55 -5.74 -4.10
C PHE A 294 -6.38 -4.56 -4.60
N GLN A 295 -7.52 -4.28 -3.97
CA GLN A 295 -8.40 -3.17 -4.37
C GLN A 295 -7.66 -1.83 -4.25
N GLN A 296 -6.96 -1.62 -3.13
CA GLN A 296 -6.15 -0.42 -2.87
C GLN A 296 -4.96 -0.32 -3.85
N LEU A 297 -4.34 -1.45 -4.18
CA LEU A 297 -3.26 -1.51 -5.16
C LEU A 297 -3.75 -1.19 -6.58
N SER A 298 -4.87 -1.77 -7.01
CA SER A 298 -5.47 -1.51 -8.32
C SER A 298 -5.81 -0.03 -8.46
N TYR A 299 -6.43 0.55 -7.43
CA TYR A 299 -6.69 1.99 -7.37
C TYR A 299 -5.41 2.83 -7.56
N CYS A 300 -4.33 2.51 -6.84
CA CYS A 300 -3.06 3.21 -7.00
C CYS A 300 -2.50 3.13 -8.44
N VAL A 301 -2.56 1.95 -9.04
CA VAL A 301 -2.08 1.71 -10.42
C VAL A 301 -2.91 2.50 -11.42
N SER A 302 -4.24 2.44 -11.33
CA SER A 302 -5.15 3.18 -12.23
C SER A 302 -4.94 4.70 -12.10
N GLN A 303 -4.75 5.22 -10.88
CA GLN A 303 -4.44 6.63 -10.66
C GLN A 303 -3.12 7.07 -11.33
N PHE A 304 -2.09 6.19 -11.37
CA PHE A 304 -0.86 6.48 -12.10
C PHE A 304 -1.08 6.56 -13.62
N ILE A 305 -1.89 5.65 -14.17
CA ILE A 305 -2.17 5.60 -15.60
C ILE A 305 -3.04 6.79 -16.03
N GLU A 306 -4.04 7.17 -15.24
CA GLU A 306 -4.84 8.38 -15.48
C GLU A 306 -3.97 9.65 -15.55
N LYS A 307 -2.94 9.75 -14.69
CA LYS A 307 -2.00 10.88 -14.68
C LYS A 307 -1.06 10.87 -15.87
N GLU A 308 -0.55 9.71 -16.27
CA GLU A 308 0.35 9.56 -17.41
C GLU A 308 0.07 8.26 -18.18
N PRO A 309 -0.80 8.29 -19.22
CA PRO A 309 -1.25 7.08 -19.93
C PRO A 309 -0.14 6.24 -20.56
N LYS A 310 1.03 6.84 -20.82
CA LYS A 310 2.22 6.14 -21.33
C LYS A 310 2.75 5.04 -20.40
N LEU A 311 2.36 5.08 -19.12
CA LEU A 311 2.78 4.08 -18.13
C LEU A 311 2.00 2.76 -18.24
N ALA A 312 0.86 2.73 -18.95
CA ALA A 312 0.01 1.54 -19.05
C ALA A 312 0.76 0.32 -19.63
N SER A 313 1.55 0.51 -20.69
CA SER A 313 2.33 -0.57 -21.31
C SER A 313 3.39 -1.14 -20.36
N CYS A 314 4.02 -0.29 -19.54
CA CYS A 314 4.96 -0.70 -18.50
C CYS A 314 4.27 -1.54 -17.41
N VAL A 315 3.09 -1.11 -16.96
CA VAL A 315 2.29 -1.84 -15.96
C VAL A 315 1.87 -3.21 -16.48
N ILE A 316 1.27 -3.29 -17.67
CA ILE A 316 0.84 -4.58 -18.27
C ILE A 316 2.04 -5.53 -18.41
N THR A 317 3.18 -5.03 -18.89
CA THR A 317 4.41 -5.83 -18.99
C THR A 317 4.85 -6.36 -17.63
N GLY A 318 4.74 -5.53 -16.59
CA GLY A 318 5.01 -5.92 -15.21
C GLY A 318 4.06 -6.99 -14.67
N LEU A 319 2.76 -6.87 -14.93
CA LEU A 319 1.75 -7.87 -14.54
C LEU A 319 2.00 -9.20 -15.27
N LEU A 320 2.28 -9.18 -16.57
CA LEU A 320 2.61 -10.39 -17.34
C LEU A 320 3.88 -11.08 -16.82
N LYS A 321 4.87 -10.31 -16.32
CA LYS A 321 6.07 -10.85 -15.70
C LYS A 321 5.78 -11.59 -14.39
N TYR A 322 4.85 -11.08 -13.59
CA TYR A 322 4.48 -11.67 -12.29
C TYR A 322 3.20 -12.51 -12.35
N TRP A 323 2.82 -12.99 -13.55
CA TRP A 323 1.59 -13.73 -13.74
C TRP A 323 1.52 -14.96 -12.82
N PRO A 324 0.46 -15.12 -12.02
CA PRO A 324 0.33 -16.26 -11.13
C PRO A 324 0.05 -17.53 -11.94
N VAL A 325 0.81 -18.60 -11.67
CA VAL A 325 0.64 -19.90 -12.33
C VAL A 325 0.11 -21.00 -11.41
N THR A 326 0.14 -20.77 -10.10
CA THR A 326 -0.28 -21.77 -9.09
C THR A 326 -1.50 -21.36 -8.27
N ASN A 327 -1.98 -20.11 -8.40
CA ASN A 327 -3.10 -19.60 -7.61
C ASN A 327 -4.15 -19.00 -8.55
N SER A 328 -5.27 -19.70 -8.71
CA SER A 328 -6.36 -19.33 -9.63
C SER A 328 -7.08 -18.06 -9.19
N GLN A 329 -7.27 -17.85 -7.88
CA GLN A 329 -7.89 -16.62 -7.37
C GLN A 329 -7.06 -15.39 -7.73
N LYS A 330 -5.73 -15.45 -7.56
CA LYS A 330 -4.82 -14.38 -8.01
C LYS A 330 -4.89 -14.19 -9.53
N GLU A 331 -5.02 -15.25 -10.31
CA GLU A 331 -5.15 -15.15 -11.76
C GLU A 331 -6.43 -14.41 -12.16
N VAL A 332 -7.56 -14.70 -11.50
CA VAL A 332 -8.82 -13.96 -11.67
C VAL A 332 -8.66 -12.48 -11.30
N MET A 333 -7.94 -12.17 -10.22
CA MET A 333 -7.65 -10.78 -9.82
C MET A 333 -6.80 -10.05 -10.87
N PHE A 334 -5.75 -10.69 -11.39
CA PHE A 334 -4.91 -10.12 -12.46
C PHE A 334 -5.72 -9.84 -13.73
N LEU A 335 -6.62 -10.76 -14.12
CA LEU A 335 -7.54 -10.53 -15.24
C LEU A 335 -8.47 -9.34 -14.98
N GLY A 336 -8.94 -9.17 -13.75
CA GLY A 336 -9.73 -8.02 -13.34
C GLY A 336 -9.00 -6.69 -13.49
N GLN A 337 -7.79 -6.60 -12.95
CA GLN A 337 -6.97 -5.40 -13.08
C GLN A 337 -6.56 -5.13 -14.53
N LEU A 338 -6.28 -6.17 -15.33
CA LEU A 338 -6.01 -6.00 -16.74
C LEU A 338 -7.20 -5.38 -17.47
N GLU A 339 -8.42 -5.80 -17.16
CA GLU A 339 -9.62 -5.17 -17.75
C GLU A 339 -9.69 -3.67 -17.43
N GLU A 340 -9.53 -3.30 -16.15
CA GLU A 340 -9.54 -1.89 -15.72
C GLU A 340 -8.47 -1.06 -16.46
N ILE A 341 -7.27 -1.62 -16.65
CA ILE A 341 -6.19 -0.95 -17.38
C ILE A 341 -6.52 -0.84 -18.88
N LEU A 342 -7.07 -1.89 -19.49
CA LEU A 342 -7.44 -1.90 -20.90
C LEU A 342 -8.61 -0.96 -21.21
N GLU A 343 -9.47 -0.66 -20.24
CA GLU A 343 -10.55 0.31 -20.42
C GLU A 343 -10.04 1.75 -20.61
N ILE A 344 -8.89 2.08 -20.00
CA ILE A 344 -8.29 3.43 -20.04
C ILE A 344 -7.03 3.55 -20.91
N ILE A 345 -6.54 2.45 -21.48
CA ILE A 345 -5.33 2.46 -22.31
C ILE A 345 -5.57 3.15 -23.66
N ASN A 346 -4.57 3.90 -24.14
CA ASN A 346 -4.61 4.43 -25.49
C ASN A 346 -4.10 3.39 -26.51
N MET A 347 -4.51 3.55 -27.78
CA MET A 347 -4.17 2.62 -28.86
C MET A 347 -2.65 2.42 -29.03
N ALA A 348 -1.86 3.49 -28.95
CA ALA A 348 -0.42 3.44 -29.17
C ALA A 348 0.32 2.64 -28.07
N GLU A 349 -0.12 2.75 -26.82
CA GLU A 349 0.43 1.94 -25.72
C GLU A 349 -0.06 0.50 -25.77
N PHE A 350 -1.33 0.27 -26.16
CA PHE A 350 -1.88 -1.07 -26.34
C PHE A 350 -1.10 -1.87 -27.39
N GLN A 351 -0.79 -1.27 -28.54
CA GLN A 351 -0.04 -1.93 -29.61
C GLN A 351 1.34 -2.45 -29.18
N LYS A 352 1.96 -1.84 -28.15
CA LYS A 352 3.25 -2.31 -27.62
C LYS A 352 3.15 -3.62 -26.84
N VAL A 353 1.97 -3.94 -26.30
CA VAL A 353 1.77 -5.07 -25.38
C VAL A 353 0.74 -6.09 -25.86
N MET A 354 -0.02 -5.80 -26.93
CA MET A 354 -1.10 -6.66 -27.40
C MET A 354 -0.66 -8.09 -27.72
N VAL A 355 0.51 -8.30 -28.32
CA VAL A 355 0.97 -9.65 -28.69
C VAL A 355 1.21 -10.52 -27.44
N PRO A 356 2.11 -10.15 -26.49
CA PRO A 356 2.32 -10.97 -25.30
C PRO A 356 1.08 -11.06 -24.40
N LEU A 357 0.26 -10.01 -24.36
CA LEU A 357 -1.00 -10.02 -23.60
C LEU A 357 -1.97 -11.08 -24.13
N PHE A 358 -2.25 -11.10 -25.44
CA PHE A 358 -3.22 -12.03 -26.01
C PHE A 358 -2.71 -13.48 -26.05
N TRP A 359 -1.40 -13.70 -26.10
CA TRP A 359 -0.82 -15.01 -25.82
C TRP A 359 -1.16 -15.49 -24.41
N ARG A 360 -1.01 -14.60 -23.41
CA ARG A 360 -1.39 -14.93 -22.03
C ARG A 360 -2.88 -15.21 -21.89
N LEU A 361 -3.74 -14.37 -22.48
CA LEU A 361 -5.19 -14.58 -22.47
C LEU A 361 -5.59 -15.91 -23.13
N GLY A 362 -4.92 -16.32 -24.22
CA GLY A 362 -5.14 -17.64 -24.84
C GLY A 362 -4.87 -18.80 -23.88
N HIS A 363 -3.83 -18.69 -23.04
CA HIS A 363 -3.59 -19.67 -21.98
C HIS A 363 -4.67 -19.66 -20.90
N CYS A 364 -5.16 -18.48 -20.49
CA CYS A 364 -6.23 -18.37 -19.50
C CYS A 364 -7.56 -18.96 -20.01
N ILE A 365 -7.90 -18.75 -21.28
CA ILE A 365 -9.10 -19.34 -21.92
C ILE A 365 -9.06 -20.87 -21.88
N ASN A 366 -7.89 -21.45 -22.15
CA ASN A 366 -7.68 -22.91 -22.13
C ASN A 366 -7.42 -23.48 -20.72
N ASN A 367 -7.52 -22.66 -19.66
CA ASN A 367 -7.29 -23.13 -18.30
C ASN A 367 -8.45 -24.02 -17.84
N TYR A 368 -8.15 -25.20 -17.29
CA TYR A 368 -9.17 -26.14 -16.78
C TYR A 368 -9.97 -25.58 -15.60
N HIS A 369 -9.43 -24.57 -14.90
CA HIS A 369 -10.13 -23.90 -13.82
C HIS A 369 -11.17 -22.93 -14.37
N PHE A 370 -12.45 -23.30 -14.26
CA PHE A 370 -13.54 -22.59 -14.93
C PHE A 370 -13.60 -21.08 -14.63
N GLN A 371 -13.34 -20.64 -13.39
CA GLN A 371 -13.38 -19.20 -13.05
C GLN A 371 -12.34 -18.37 -13.81
N VAL A 372 -11.18 -18.97 -14.13
CA VAL A 372 -10.11 -18.28 -14.88
C VAL A 372 -10.52 -18.15 -16.34
N ALA A 373 -10.95 -19.26 -16.95
CA ALA A 373 -11.39 -19.28 -18.34
C ALA A 373 -12.61 -18.38 -18.56
N GLU A 374 -13.60 -18.46 -17.67
CA GLU A 374 -14.77 -17.59 -17.66
C GLU A 374 -14.38 -16.12 -17.55
N ARG A 375 -13.54 -15.75 -16.56
CA ARG A 375 -13.11 -14.36 -16.37
C ARG A 375 -12.34 -13.81 -17.57
N ALA A 376 -11.52 -14.63 -18.22
CA ALA A 376 -10.79 -14.26 -19.42
C ALA A 376 -11.73 -14.05 -20.61
N LEU A 377 -12.70 -14.93 -20.83
CA LEU A 377 -13.71 -14.78 -21.88
C LEU A 377 -14.62 -13.57 -21.67
N PHE A 378 -14.92 -13.22 -20.40
CA PHE A 378 -15.71 -12.04 -20.08
C PHE A 378 -15.09 -10.71 -20.53
N LEU A 379 -13.78 -10.65 -20.82
CA LEU A 379 -13.14 -9.45 -21.38
C LEU A 379 -13.77 -9.01 -22.72
N TRP A 380 -14.36 -9.94 -23.47
CA TRP A 380 -15.05 -9.64 -24.73
C TRP A 380 -16.40 -8.94 -24.53
N ASN A 381 -16.92 -8.84 -23.31
CA ASN A 381 -18.12 -8.06 -23.03
C ASN A 381 -17.83 -6.57 -22.81
N ASN A 382 -16.56 -6.18 -22.74
CA ASN A 382 -16.16 -4.80 -22.54
C ASN A 382 -15.98 -4.10 -23.89
N ASP A 383 -16.82 -3.11 -24.19
CA ASP A 383 -16.84 -2.40 -25.48
C ASP A 383 -15.49 -1.76 -25.83
N GLN A 384 -14.75 -1.24 -24.85
CA GLN A 384 -13.43 -0.65 -25.11
C GLN A 384 -12.41 -1.72 -25.49
N VAL A 385 -12.42 -2.88 -24.80
CA VAL A 385 -11.55 -4.01 -25.13
C VAL A 385 -11.88 -4.54 -26.52
N VAL A 386 -13.16 -4.71 -26.86
CA VAL A 386 -13.60 -5.12 -28.19
C VAL A 386 -13.15 -4.13 -29.26
N ASN A 387 -13.23 -2.82 -28.97
CA ASN A 387 -12.77 -1.77 -29.88
C ASN A 387 -11.24 -1.86 -30.14
N LEU A 388 -10.44 -2.08 -29.09
CA LEU A 388 -9.00 -2.31 -29.21
C LEU A 388 -8.68 -3.53 -30.07
N ILE A 389 -9.44 -4.62 -29.89
CA ILE A 389 -9.31 -5.85 -30.69
C ILE A 389 -9.67 -5.57 -32.15
N ALA A 390 -10.78 -4.90 -32.43
CA ALA A 390 -11.26 -4.64 -33.79
C ALA A 390 -10.25 -3.87 -34.65
N HIS A 391 -9.57 -2.88 -34.04
CA HIS A 391 -8.53 -2.09 -34.71
C HIS A 391 -7.24 -2.88 -34.99
N ASN A 392 -6.95 -3.92 -34.21
CA ASN A 392 -5.71 -4.72 -34.32
C ASN A 392 -5.99 -6.19 -34.65
N ARG A 393 -7.17 -6.49 -35.21
CA ARG A 393 -7.68 -7.85 -35.42
C ARG A 393 -6.77 -8.73 -36.25
N GLN A 394 -6.08 -8.14 -37.24
CA GLN A 394 -5.14 -8.84 -38.12
C GLN A 394 -3.98 -9.51 -37.36
N VAL A 395 -3.64 -8.99 -36.18
CA VAL A 395 -2.60 -9.57 -35.31
C VAL A 395 -3.22 -10.38 -34.19
N ILE A 396 -4.29 -9.90 -33.56
CA ILE A 396 -4.87 -10.50 -32.36
C ILE A 396 -5.66 -11.79 -32.67
N VAL A 397 -6.48 -11.78 -33.72
CA VAL A 397 -7.38 -12.91 -34.04
C VAL A 397 -6.57 -14.18 -34.33
N PRO A 398 -5.50 -14.16 -35.15
CA PRO A 398 -4.67 -15.35 -35.37
C PRO A 398 -4.03 -15.92 -34.09
N ILE A 399 -3.76 -15.09 -33.07
CA ILE A 399 -3.18 -15.53 -31.79
C ILE A 399 -4.23 -16.22 -30.93
N ILE A 400 -5.43 -15.63 -30.80
CA ILE A 400 -6.46 -16.12 -29.88
C ILE A 400 -7.30 -17.26 -30.46
N PHE A 401 -7.46 -17.30 -31.78
CA PHE A 401 -8.33 -18.24 -32.47
C PHE A 401 -7.99 -19.72 -32.15
N PRO A 402 -6.71 -20.16 -32.19
CA PRO A 402 -6.36 -21.54 -31.82
C PRO A 402 -6.76 -21.90 -30.38
N ALA A 403 -6.72 -20.95 -29.45
CA ALA A 403 -7.16 -21.18 -28.08
C ALA A 403 -8.68 -21.38 -28.00
N LEU A 404 -9.45 -20.53 -28.69
CA LEU A 404 -10.92 -20.66 -28.76
C LEU A 404 -11.36 -21.99 -29.39
N GLU A 405 -10.67 -22.45 -30.44
CA GLU A 405 -10.95 -23.76 -31.06
C GLU A 405 -10.68 -24.91 -30.07
N GLN A 406 -9.50 -24.93 -29.45
CA GLN A 406 -9.14 -25.96 -28.46
C GLN A 406 -10.12 -25.99 -27.29
N ASN A 407 -10.49 -24.83 -26.77
CA ASN A 407 -11.43 -24.72 -25.67
C ASN A 407 -12.81 -25.24 -26.04
N SER A 408 -13.29 -24.93 -27.26
CA SER A 408 -14.59 -25.40 -27.75
C SER A 408 -14.65 -26.92 -27.97
N GLU A 409 -13.51 -27.57 -28.22
CA GLU A 409 -13.42 -29.03 -28.38
C GLU A 409 -13.30 -29.78 -27.04
N HIS A 410 -12.67 -29.17 -26.01
CA HIS A 410 -12.18 -29.93 -24.83
C HIS A 410 -12.62 -29.39 -23.46
N HIS A 411 -13.19 -28.18 -23.35
CA HIS A 411 -13.52 -27.64 -22.04
C HIS A 411 -14.72 -28.37 -21.43
N TRP A 412 -14.60 -28.81 -20.17
CA TRP A 412 -15.61 -29.63 -19.51
C TRP A 412 -16.85 -28.83 -19.05
N ASN A 413 -16.69 -27.53 -18.78
CA ASN A 413 -17.74 -26.67 -18.25
C ASN A 413 -18.59 -26.02 -19.36
N GLN A 414 -19.91 -26.22 -19.32
CA GLN A 414 -20.85 -25.73 -20.34
C GLN A 414 -20.95 -24.20 -20.42
N ALA A 415 -20.85 -23.47 -19.29
CA ALA A 415 -20.92 -22.02 -19.30
C ALA A 415 -19.71 -21.42 -20.04
N VAL A 416 -18.52 -21.95 -19.77
CA VAL A 416 -17.28 -21.58 -20.49
C VAL A 416 -17.37 -21.91 -21.98
N LEU A 417 -17.93 -23.07 -22.35
CA LEU A 417 -18.17 -23.42 -23.76
C LEU A 417 -19.11 -22.41 -24.45
N ASN A 418 -20.22 -22.05 -23.80
CA ASN A 418 -21.17 -21.08 -24.35
C ASN A 418 -20.51 -19.70 -24.55
N LEU A 419 -19.73 -19.23 -23.58
CA LEU A 419 -18.95 -17.99 -23.70
C LEU A 419 -17.94 -18.08 -24.85
N THR A 420 -17.24 -19.21 -24.99
CA THR A 420 -16.29 -19.44 -26.09
C THR A 420 -16.97 -19.34 -27.45
N LEU A 421 -18.14 -19.97 -27.62
CA LEU A 421 -18.90 -19.92 -28.86
C LEU A 421 -19.41 -18.50 -29.17
N ASN A 422 -19.82 -17.75 -28.14
CA ASN A 422 -20.21 -16.35 -28.29
C ASN A 422 -19.04 -15.50 -28.78
N VAL A 423 -17.85 -15.66 -28.20
CA VAL A 423 -16.64 -14.96 -28.65
C VAL A 423 -16.28 -15.33 -30.09
N LYS A 424 -16.33 -16.63 -30.46
CA LYS A 424 -16.09 -17.08 -31.84
C LYS A 424 -17.06 -16.42 -32.82
N ARG A 425 -18.34 -16.34 -32.47
CA ARG A 425 -19.37 -15.67 -33.29
C ARG A 425 -19.07 -14.18 -33.45
N MET A 426 -18.75 -13.48 -32.36
CA MET A 426 -18.38 -12.06 -32.39
C MET A 426 -17.18 -11.80 -33.30
N LEU A 427 -16.16 -12.66 -33.28
CA LEU A 427 -15.00 -12.52 -34.15
C LEU A 427 -15.34 -12.79 -35.63
N ALA A 428 -16.24 -13.74 -35.92
CA ALA A 428 -16.72 -13.99 -37.28
C ALA A 428 -17.55 -12.83 -37.84
N GLU A 429 -18.42 -12.23 -37.02
CA GLU A 429 -19.16 -11.02 -37.37
C GLU A 429 -18.24 -9.82 -37.63
N MET A 430 -17.06 -9.80 -36.99
CA MET A 430 -16.07 -8.74 -37.13
C MET A 430 -15.24 -8.85 -38.42
N ASP A 431 -14.80 -10.05 -38.79
CA ASP A 431 -14.00 -10.31 -40.00
C ASP A 431 -14.05 -11.80 -40.41
N ASP A 432 -15.11 -12.19 -41.13
CA ASP A 432 -15.33 -13.57 -41.56
C ASP A 432 -14.20 -14.12 -42.44
N THR A 433 -13.64 -13.28 -43.32
CA THR A 433 -12.54 -13.69 -44.21
C THR A 433 -11.28 -14.05 -43.41
N LEU A 434 -10.96 -13.25 -42.38
CA LEU A 434 -9.85 -13.55 -41.49
C LEU A 434 -10.09 -14.83 -40.68
N ILE A 435 -11.32 -15.07 -40.23
CA ILE A 435 -11.67 -16.31 -39.51
C ILE A 435 -11.53 -17.54 -40.39
N VAL A 436 -11.99 -17.49 -41.65
CA VAL A 436 -11.80 -18.58 -42.62
C VAL A 436 -10.31 -18.90 -42.81
N ALA A 437 -9.47 -17.87 -42.94
CA ALA A 437 -8.02 -18.05 -43.02
C ALA A 437 -7.43 -18.67 -41.74
N CYS A 438 -7.89 -18.24 -40.56
CA CYS A 438 -7.45 -18.81 -39.28
C CYS A 438 -7.85 -20.28 -39.12
N ILE A 439 -9.04 -20.68 -39.59
CA ILE A 439 -9.49 -22.08 -39.61
C ILE A 439 -8.57 -22.93 -40.49
N ALA A 440 -8.21 -22.45 -41.68
CA ALA A 440 -7.31 -23.16 -42.58
C ALA A 440 -5.92 -23.35 -41.94
N ASN A 441 -5.33 -22.26 -41.43
CA ASN A 441 -4.03 -22.29 -40.74
C ASN A 441 -4.05 -23.22 -39.52
N TYR A 442 -5.12 -23.19 -38.73
CA TYR A 442 -5.26 -24.06 -37.56
C TYR A 442 -5.30 -25.55 -37.94
N LYS A 443 -6.01 -25.91 -39.01
CA LYS A 443 -6.05 -27.29 -39.53
C LYS A 443 -4.67 -27.76 -40.01
N GLU A 444 -3.96 -26.91 -40.75
CA GLU A 444 -2.60 -27.18 -41.21
C GLU A 444 -1.63 -27.37 -40.04
N ASP A 445 -1.66 -26.46 -39.05
CA ASP A 445 -0.84 -26.54 -37.84
C ASP A 445 -1.15 -27.81 -37.02
N ARG A 446 -2.42 -28.22 -36.92
CA ARG A 446 -2.82 -29.47 -36.25
C ARG A 446 -2.28 -30.69 -36.98
N ALA A 447 -2.34 -30.71 -38.31
CA ALA A 447 -1.77 -31.78 -39.13
C ALA A 447 -0.24 -31.84 -38.98
N ARG A 448 0.44 -30.69 -39.00
CA ARG A 448 1.89 -30.59 -38.78
C ARG A 448 2.29 -31.12 -37.40
N LYS A 449 1.61 -30.68 -36.34
CA LYS A 449 1.86 -31.17 -34.96
C LYS A 449 1.63 -32.68 -34.83
N LYS A 450 0.58 -33.22 -35.45
CA LYS A 450 0.33 -34.67 -35.46
C LYS A 450 1.46 -35.44 -36.14
N SER A 451 1.94 -34.96 -37.30
CA SER A 451 3.08 -35.54 -38.01
C SER A 451 4.37 -35.46 -37.19
N GLU A 452 4.62 -34.35 -36.50
CA GLU A 452 5.79 -34.22 -35.61
C GLU A 452 5.74 -35.21 -34.44
N VAL A 453 4.58 -35.42 -33.83
CA VAL A 453 4.40 -36.39 -32.75
C VAL A 453 4.66 -37.81 -33.26
N GLU A 454 4.12 -38.16 -34.43
CA GLU A 454 4.37 -39.47 -35.03
C GLU A 454 5.85 -39.68 -35.33
N ARG A 455 6.51 -38.68 -35.93
CA ARG A 455 7.96 -38.73 -36.18
C ARG A 455 8.76 -38.90 -34.89
N ARG A 456 8.39 -38.21 -33.81
CA ARG A 456 9.05 -38.39 -32.49
C ARG A 456 8.83 -39.80 -31.97
N LYS A 457 7.62 -40.34 -32.08
CA LYS A 457 7.27 -41.70 -31.67
C LYS A 457 8.09 -42.74 -32.44
N GLU A 458 8.19 -42.62 -33.77
CA GLU A 458 9.03 -43.49 -34.60
C GLU A 458 10.51 -43.45 -34.19
N VAL A 459 11.04 -42.26 -33.88
CA VAL A 459 12.42 -42.12 -33.40
C VAL A 459 12.62 -42.81 -32.05
N TRP A 460 11.66 -42.67 -31.12
CA TRP A 460 11.69 -43.36 -29.84
C TRP A 460 11.57 -44.88 -29.98
N GLU A 461 10.68 -45.38 -30.82
CA GLU A 461 10.52 -46.81 -31.10
C GLU A 461 11.80 -47.40 -31.71
N ARG A 462 12.46 -46.68 -32.63
CA ARG A 462 13.76 -47.10 -33.19
C ARG A 462 14.85 -47.13 -32.12
N LEU A 463 14.87 -46.15 -31.22
CA LEU A 463 15.83 -46.10 -30.10
C LEU A 463 15.63 -47.27 -29.14
N GLU A 464 14.37 -47.57 -28.79
CA GLU A 464 14.01 -48.67 -27.90
C GLU A 464 14.34 -50.04 -28.52
N ASN A 465 14.05 -50.21 -29.82
CA ASN A 465 14.44 -51.41 -30.57
C ASN A 465 15.96 -51.57 -30.66
N ALA A 466 16.71 -50.50 -30.89
CA ALA A 466 18.17 -50.55 -30.90
C ALA A 466 18.73 -50.88 -29.50
N ALA A 467 18.12 -50.37 -28.44
CA ALA A 467 18.50 -50.66 -27.06
C ALA A 467 18.16 -52.09 -26.63
N SER A 468 17.05 -52.67 -27.09
CA SER A 468 16.63 -54.04 -26.76
C SER A 468 17.41 -55.12 -27.53
N LEU A 469 17.98 -54.77 -28.68
CA LEU A 469 18.87 -55.64 -29.48
C LEU A 469 20.31 -55.67 -28.97
N GLN A 470 20.69 -54.79 -28.03
CA GLN A 470 21.95 -54.90 -27.30
C GLN A 470 21.78 -56.02 -26.26
N PRO A 471 22.57 -57.11 -26.30
CA PRO A 471 22.54 -58.09 -25.23
C PRO A 471 22.95 -57.38 -23.94
N VAL A 472 22.34 -57.76 -22.80
CA VAL A 472 22.94 -57.50 -21.48
C VAL A 472 24.20 -58.37 -21.40
N THR A 473 25.25 -58.02 -22.14
CA THR A 473 26.58 -58.56 -21.91
C THR A 473 27.03 -57.96 -20.59
N GLY A 474 27.00 -58.80 -19.55
CA GLY A 474 27.52 -58.47 -18.24
C GLY A 474 28.89 -57.83 -18.35
N ARG A 475 29.12 -56.82 -17.48
CA ARG A 475 30.42 -56.26 -17.09
C ARG A 475 31.53 -56.47 -18.12
N THR A 476 31.58 -55.62 -19.15
CA THR A 476 32.85 -55.40 -19.87
C THR A 476 33.07 -53.89 -19.95
N PRO A 477 34.14 -53.35 -19.35
CA PRO A 477 34.40 -51.91 -19.38
C PRO A 477 34.75 -51.53 -20.82
N VAL A 478 33.88 -50.74 -21.46
CA VAL A 478 34.19 -50.13 -22.74
C VAL A 478 35.14 -48.96 -22.46
N LEU A 479 36.42 -49.16 -22.79
CA LEU A 479 37.38 -48.07 -22.94
C LEU A 479 36.91 -47.20 -24.11
N VAL A 480 36.46 -45.98 -23.79
CA VAL A 480 36.16 -44.94 -24.77
C VAL A 480 37.51 -44.40 -25.28
N PRO A 481 37.80 -44.45 -26.60
CA PRO A 481 38.95 -43.73 -27.16
C PRO A 481 38.74 -42.22 -27.02
N GLU A 482 39.77 -41.53 -26.56
CA GLU A 482 39.77 -40.13 -26.08
C GLU A 482 39.46 -39.04 -27.12
N ASP A 483 39.18 -39.38 -28.39
CA ASP A 483 39.16 -38.42 -29.50
C ASP A 483 37.77 -37.98 -29.99
N ALA A 484 36.71 -38.16 -29.20
CA ALA A 484 35.36 -37.71 -29.57
C ALA A 484 34.67 -36.81 -28.53
N LEU A 485 35.44 -36.06 -27.73
CA LEU A 485 34.91 -35.03 -26.83
C LEU A 485 34.97 -33.65 -27.49
N ILE A 486 33.88 -33.27 -28.18
CA ILE A 486 33.57 -31.87 -28.53
C ILE A 486 32.15 -31.57 -28.03
N PRO A 487 31.91 -30.39 -27.43
CA PRO A 487 31.25 -30.27 -26.14
C PRO A 487 29.72 -30.23 -26.18
N LEU A 488 29.10 -30.90 -25.22
CA LEU A 488 27.76 -30.60 -24.75
C LEU A 488 27.74 -29.20 -24.12
N GLY A 489 27.38 -28.22 -24.91
CA GLY A 489 27.09 -26.87 -24.44
C GLY A 489 25.95 -26.28 -25.24
N MET A 490 24.71 -26.47 -24.77
CA MET A 490 23.67 -25.45 -24.67
C MET A 490 22.48 -26.02 -23.90
N VAL A 491 22.64 -26.02 -22.57
CA VAL A 491 21.53 -25.96 -21.61
C VAL A 491 20.80 -24.64 -21.87
N VAL A 492 19.49 -24.71 -22.10
CA VAL A 492 18.58 -23.55 -21.97
C VAL A 492 17.92 -23.65 -20.58
N PRO A 493 17.83 -22.55 -19.82
CA PRO A 493 17.95 -22.58 -18.37
C PRO A 493 16.60 -22.68 -17.63
N ALA A 494 16.61 -23.45 -16.53
CA ALA A 494 15.72 -23.22 -15.40
C ALA A 494 16.50 -22.41 -14.35
N SER A 495 16.25 -21.11 -14.28
CA SER A 495 16.92 -20.20 -13.35
C SER A 495 16.16 -20.12 -12.02
N SER A 496 16.68 -20.80 -10.99
CA SER A 496 16.47 -20.46 -9.58
C SER A 496 17.78 -19.92 -9.03
N GLY A 497 17.90 -18.59 -8.95
CA GLY A 497 19.04 -17.92 -8.33
C GLY A 497 18.86 -17.82 -6.82
N SER A 498 19.79 -18.40 -6.09
CA SER A 498 20.11 -18.00 -4.72
C SER A 498 21.63 -17.92 -4.61
N GLU A 499 22.17 -16.73 -4.86
CA GLU A 499 23.52 -16.37 -4.46
C GLU A 499 23.53 -16.10 -2.96
N ASN A 500 24.35 -16.83 -2.22
CA ASN A 500 25.03 -16.27 -1.07
C ASN A 500 26.34 -17.02 -0.76
N GLY A 501 27.45 -16.33 -1.04
CA GLY A 501 28.59 -16.25 -0.14
C GLY A 501 29.78 -17.18 -0.39
N HIS A 502 30.95 -16.58 -0.63
CA HIS A 502 32.13 -16.56 0.29
C HIS A 502 33.37 -16.05 -0.48
N ARG A 503 33.99 -14.95 -0.03
CA ARG A 503 35.23 -14.86 0.79
C ARG A 503 36.53 -15.29 0.09
N GLU A 504 37.51 -14.36 0.13
CA GLU A 504 38.98 -14.57 0.26
C GLU A 504 39.69 -15.18 -0.97
N SER A 505 40.93 -14.85 -1.37
CA SER A 505 42.04 -14.03 -0.84
C SER A 505 43.19 -13.98 -1.90
N ASN A 506 44.18 -13.11 -1.67
CA ASN A 506 45.55 -13.05 -2.23
C ASN A 506 45.79 -12.38 -3.59
N GLN A 507 46.01 -11.06 -3.60
CA GLN A 507 47.35 -10.42 -3.53
C GLN A 507 47.22 -8.92 -3.28
#